data_AF-A0A1M3Q6C4-F1
#
_entry.id   AF-A0A1M3Q6C4-F1
#
_cell.length_a   1.000
_cell.length_b   1.000
_cell.length_c   1.000
_cell.angle_alpha   90.00
_cell.angle_beta   90.00
_cell.angle_gamma   90.00
#
_symmetry.space_group_name_H-M   'P 1'
#
loop_
_entity.id
_entity.type
_entity.pdbx_description
1 polymer ?
#
loop_
_entity_poly.entity_id
_entity_poly.type
_entity_poly.pdbx_seq_one_letter_code
_entity_poly.pdbx_strand_id
1 'polypeptide(L)'
;MRLLSATLFACGCVSLVDGPLWPPAQTYVDVTVQCSQSTNPARCEHTRKSWKADYDEAIAGGYRAQKHVALCLSTGCDEAIQPDKMLGCAWRIVIADRKHAQPDSMDFANLTRFCGTDYVDEKGKLAAASEAKVMLRQIGK
;
A
#
# COMPACT_ATOMS: atom_id res chain seq x y z
N MET A 1 -30.76 -8.19 55.13
CA MET A 1 -30.79 -7.73 53.72
C MET A 1 -29.39 -7.88 53.14
N ARG A 2 -29.21 -8.79 52.18
CA ARG A 2 -27.96 -8.93 51.39
C ARG A 2 -28.23 -8.33 50.02
N LEU A 3 -27.49 -7.28 49.65
CA LEU A 3 -27.53 -6.69 48.32
C LEU A 3 -26.51 -7.45 47.46
N LEU A 4 -27.00 -8.16 46.45
CA LEU A 4 -26.18 -8.77 45.40
C LEU A 4 -25.99 -7.73 44.30
N SER A 5 -24.81 -7.12 44.22
CA SER A 5 -24.43 -6.28 43.08
C SER A 5 -24.02 -7.18 41.92
N ALA A 6 -24.86 -7.24 40.90
CA ALA A 6 -24.52 -7.84 39.61
C ALA A 6 -23.58 -6.89 38.86
N THR A 7 -22.30 -7.23 38.78
CA THR A 7 -21.36 -6.58 37.85
C THR A 7 -21.65 -7.06 36.44
N LEU A 8 -22.30 -6.20 35.64
CA LEU A 8 -22.34 -6.34 34.19
C LEU A 8 -20.93 -6.14 33.64
N PHE A 9 -20.33 -7.21 33.11
CA PHE A 9 -19.23 -7.09 32.16
C PHE A 9 -19.79 -6.47 30.88
N ALA A 10 -19.61 -5.17 30.71
CA ALA A 10 -19.81 -4.53 29.42
C ALA A 10 -18.77 -5.11 28.46
N CYS A 11 -19.24 -5.86 27.47
CA CYS A 11 -18.47 -6.20 26.27
C CYS A 11 -17.99 -4.87 25.66
N GLY A 12 -16.73 -4.50 25.92
CA GLY A 12 -16.10 -3.40 25.23
C GLY A 12 -16.09 -3.71 23.75
N CYS A 13 -16.95 -3.04 22.99
CA CYS A 13 -16.80 -2.93 21.55
C CYS A 13 -15.47 -2.23 21.31
N VAL A 14 -14.39 -3.01 21.18
CA VAL A 14 -13.16 -2.49 20.58
C VAL A 14 -13.55 -2.21 19.14
N SER A 15 -13.89 -0.96 18.85
CA SER A 15 -13.83 -0.44 17.50
C SER A 15 -12.39 -0.69 17.07
N LEU A 16 -12.18 -1.74 16.27
CA LEU A 16 -10.99 -1.84 15.43
C LEU A 16 -10.96 -0.52 14.67
N VAL A 17 -10.13 0.41 15.13
CA VAL A 17 -9.96 1.70 14.50
C VAL A 17 -9.45 1.37 13.10
N ASP A 18 -10.30 1.54 12.09
CA ASP A 18 -9.87 1.51 10.70
C ASP A 18 -8.69 2.49 10.62
N GLY A 19 -7.49 1.95 10.34
CA GLY A 19 -6.29 2.78 10.24
C GLY A 19 -6.47 3.88 9.20
N PRO A 20 -5.64 4.94 9.22
CA PRO A 20 -5.70 5.95 8.18
C PRO A 20 -5.51 5.28 6.82
N LEU A 21 -6.40 5.56 5.87
CA LEU A 21 -6.32 5.02 4.50
C LEU A 21 -4.96 5.29 3.85
N TRP A 22 -4.38 6.45 4.16
CA TRP A 22 -3.05 6.85 3.76
C TRP A 22 -2.16 6.94 5.01
N PRO A 23 -1.52 5.83 5.42
CA PRO A 23 -0.47 5.87 6.42
C PRO A 23 0.63 6.86 6.02
N PRO A 24 1.33 7.50 6.98
CA PRO A 24 2.45 8.36 6.68
C PRO A 24 3.50 7.64 5.81
N ALA A 25 4.01 8.27 4.76
CA ALA A 25 4.94 7.62 3.82
C ALA A 25 6.12 6.91 4.50
N GLN A 26 6.61 7.44 5.63
CA GLN A 26 7.72 6.90 6.39
C GLN A 26 7.46 5.49 6.93
N THR A 27 6.19 5.09 7.12
CA THR A 27 5.85 3.75 7.63
C THR A 27 6.21 2.64 6.64
N TYR A 28 6.43 2.98 5.36
CA TYR A 28 6.81 2.03 4.32
C TYR A 28 8.32 1.92 4.12
N VAL A 29 9.12 2.83 4.67
CA VAL A 29 10.58 2.77 4.51
C VAL A 29 11.11 1.55 5.26
N ASP A 30 11.92 0.73 4.59
CA ASP A 30 12.56 -0.41 5.25
C ASP A 30 13.69 0.11 6.16
N VAL A 31 13.47 0.05 7.47
CA VAL A 31 14.46 0.46 8.48
C VAL A 31 15.29 -0.72 9.00
N THR A 32 14.98 -1.94 8.55
CA THR A 32 15.67 -3.16 9.01
C THR A 32 16.96 -3.40 8.25
N VAL A 33 17.10 -2.80 7.07
CA VAL A 33 18.28 -2.90 6.20
C VAL A 33 18.87 -1.50 5.95
N GLN A 34 20.20 -1.40 5.93
CA GLN A 34 20.88 -0.18 5.51
C GLN A 34 21.07 -0.20 3.99
N CYS A 35 20.89 0.93 3.30
CA CYS A 35 21.10 0.97 1.85
C CYS A 35 22.50 0.53 1.41
N SER A 36 23.52 0.67 2.26
CA SER A 36 24.87 0.16 2.02
C SER A 36 24.94 -1.37 1.86
N GLN A 37 23.94 -2.10 2.34
CA GLN A 37 23.83 -3.57 2.25
C GLN A 37 23.06 -4.02 1.01
N SER A 38 22.36 -3.10 0.33
CA SER A 38 21.62 -3.38 -0.88
C SER A 38 22.53 -3.66 -2.07
N THR A 39 22.04 -4.47 -3.00
CA THR A 39 22.73 -4.72 -4.28
C THR A 39 22.87 -3.46 -5.14
N ASN A 40 22.06 -2.42 -4.87
CA ASN A 40 22.18 -1.11 -5.48
C ASN A 40 21.99 0.02 -4.45
N PRO A 41 23.04 0.38 -3.69
CA PRO A 41 22.96 1.37 -2.61
C PRO A 41 22.47 2.74 -3.08
N ALA A 42 22.96 3.21 -4.23
CA ALA A 42 22.59 4.52 -4.78
C ALA A 42 21.09 4.60 -5.12
N ARG A 43 20.52 3.52 -5.67
CA ARG A 43 19.09 3.47 -5.98
C ARG A 43 18.24 3.36 -4.71
N CYS A 44 18.71 2.60 -3.71
CA CYS A 44 18.05 2.54 -2.41
C CYS A 44 17.96 3.93 -1.76
N GLU A 45 19.09 4.65 -1.67
CA GLU A 45 19.16 5.97 -1.07
C GLU A 45 18.29 6.99 -1.82
N HIS A 46 18.36 6.98 -3.15
CA HIS A 46 17.53 7.86 -3.98
C HIS A 46 16.04 7.61 -3.72
N THR A 47 15.62 6.35 -3.70
CA THR A 47 14.22 5.97 -3.45
C THR A 47 13.78 6.43 -2.06
N ARG A 48 14.56 6.15 -1.00
CA ARG A 48 14.21 6.62 0.36
C ARG A 48 14.09 8.14 0.45
N LYS A 49 14.95 8.87 -0.28
CA LYS A 49 14.94 10.33 -0.31
C LYS A 49 13.73 10.90 -1.05
N SER A 50 13.34 10.32 -2.19
CA SER A 50 12.18 10.79 -2.97
C SER A 50 10.85 10.26 -2.46
N TRP A 51 10.86 9.15 -1.71
CA TRP A 51 9.67 8.37 -1.37
C TRP A 51 8.51 9.19 -0.84
N LYS A 52 8.76 10.11 0.11
CA LYS A 52 7.69 10.92 0.68
C LYS A 52 7.01 11.76 -0.41
N ALA A 53 7.79 12.43 -1.25
CA ALA A 53 7.24 13.28 -2.30
C ALA A 53 6.49 12.44 -3.35
N ASP A 54 7.05 11.30 -3.74
CA ASP A 54 6.40 10.38 -4.68
C ASP A 54 5.10 9.81 -4.10
N TYR A 55 5.08 9.46 -2.81
CA TYR A 55 3.89 8.96 -2.14
C TYR A 55 2.81 10.03 -2.03
N ASP A 56 3.17 11.24 -1.60
CA ASP A 56 2.26 12.39 -1.51
C ASP A 56 1.68 12.74 -2.91
N GLU A 57 2.50 12.71 -3.95
CA GLU A 57 2.05 12.92 -5.33
C GLU A 57 1.12 11.79 -5.80
N ALA A 58 1.42 10.54 -5.44
CA ALA A 58 0.59 9.38 -5.82
C ALA A 58 -0.81 9.46 -5.22
N ILE A 59 -0.93 9.79 -3.93
CA ILE A 59 -2.22 9.97 -3.25
C ILE A 59 -2.97 11.22 -3.77
N ALA A 60 -2.25 12.24 -4.24
CA ALA A 60 -2.83 13.40 -4.91
C ALA A 60 -3.30 13.12 -6.35
N GLY A 61 -3.09 11.92 -6.88
CA GLY A 61 -3.54 11.52 -8.23
C GLY A 61 -2.46 11.55 -9.30
N GLY A 62 -1.20 11.81 -8.95
CA GLY A 62 -0.09 11.80 -9.90
C GLY A 62 0.19 10.41 -10.43
N TYR A 63 -0.30 10.12 -11.64
CA TYR A 63 -0.25 8.80 -12.26
C TYR A 63 1.17 8.21 -12.39
N ARG A 64 2.19 9.04 -12.66
CA ARG A 64 3.59 8.56 -12.68
C ARG A 64 4.08 8.14 -11.30
N ALA A 65 3.76 8.92 -10.28
CA ALA A 65 4.12 8.64 -8.90
C ALA A 65 3.40 7.37 -8.40
N GLN A 66 2.13 7.16 -8.79
CA GLN A 66 1.41 5.91 -8.51
C GLN A 66 2.12 4.69 -9.09
N LYS A 67 2.61 4.76 -10.34
CA LYS A 67 3.39 3.67 -10.95
C LYS A 67 4.67 3.38 -10.15
N HIS A 68 5.34 4.41 -9.63
CA HIS A 68 6.53 4.25 -8.79
C HIS A 68 6.20 3.62 -7.43
N VAL A 69 5.20 4.14 -6.71
CA VAL A 69 4.71 3.60 -5.43
C VAL A 69 4.29 2.14 -5.58
N ALA A 70 3.51 1.80 -6.60
CA ALA A 70 3.09 0.44 -6.88
C ALA A 70 4.29 -0.50 -7.12
N LEU A 71 5.33 0.00 -7.82
CA LEU A 71 6.53 -0.77 -8.07
C LEU A 71 7.29 -1.04 -6.77
N CYS A 72 7.55 -0.02 -5.96
CA CYS A 72 8.34 -0.19 -4.74
C CYS A 72 7.63 -1.02 -3.67
N LEU A 73 6.31 -0.88 -3.52
CA LEU A 73 5.55 -1.78 -2.66
C LEU A 73 5.60 -3.24 -3.14
N SER A 74 5.78 -3.46 -4.45
CA SER A 74 5.92 -4.80 -5.01
C SER A 74 7.36 -5.36 -4.87
N THR A 75 8.39 -4.56 -5.05
CA THR A 75 9.77 -5.08 -5.21
C THR A 75 10.72 -4.69 -4.09
N GLY A 76 10.29 -3.76 -3.24
CA GLY A 76 11.12 -3.12 -2.23
C GLY A 76 12.10 -2.08 -2.77
N CYS A 77 12.19 -1.89 -4.10
CA CYS A 77 13.09 -0.93 -4.75
C CYS A 77 14.50 -0.94 -4.15
N ASP A 78 15.16 -2.11 -4.23
CA ASP A 78 16.51 -2.33 -3.70
C ASP A 78 16.59 -2.13 -2.18
N GLU A 79 15.62 -2.67 -1.45
CA GLU A 79 15.53 -2.60 0.03
C GLU A 79 15.29 -1.17 0.55
N ALA A 80 14.85 -0.24 -0.31
CA ALA A 80 14.44 1.09 0.12
C ALA A 80 13.14 1.05 0.92
N ILE A 81 12.19 0.24 0.46
CA ILE A 81 10.79 0.17 0.92
C ILE A 81 10.50 -1.26 1.37
N GLN A 82 9.81 -1.42 2.49
CA GLN A 82 9.32 -2.72 2.93
C GLN A 82 8.25 -3.20 1.93
N PRO A 83 8.44 -4.35 1.26
CA PRO A 83 7.44 -4.83 0.31
C PRO A 83 6.10 -5.13 1.01
N ASP A 84 5.03 -4.61 0.44
CA ASP A 84 3.65 -4.97 0.74
C ASP A 84 2.98 -5.38 -0.58
N LYS A 85 2.97 -6.69 -0.83
CA LYS A 85 2.49 -7.25 -2.10
C LYS A 85 1.00 -7.01 -2.32
N MET A 86 0.21 -7.02 -1.24
CA MET A 86 -1.23 -6.79 -1.31
C MET A 86 -1.52 -5.34 -1.68
N LEU A 87 -0.87 -4.39 -1.00
CA LEU A 87 -1.03 -2.97 -1.30
C LEU A 87 -0.41 -2.59 -2.66
N GLY A 88 0.71 -3.21 -3.03
CA GLY A 88 1.30 -3.11 -4.37
C GLY A 88 0.30 -3.53 -5.45
N CYS A 89 -0.39 -4.66 -5.26
CA CYS A 89 -1.46 -5.09 -6.14
C CYS A 89 -2.65 -4.11 -6.16
N ALA A 90 -3.06 -3.58 -5.01
CA ALA A 90 -4.14 -2.60 -4.93
C ALA A 90 -3.84 -1.35 -5.79
N TRP A 91 -2.62 -0.80 -5.70
CA TRP A 91 -2.18 0.29 -6.57
C TRP A 91 -2.17 -0.10 -8.05
N ARG A 92 -1.79 -1.33 -8.42
CA ARG A 92 -1.89 -1.78 -9.83
C ARG A 92 -3.32 -1.79 -10.34
N ILE A 93 -4.29 -2.16 -9.49
CA ILE A 93 -5.71 -2.11 -9.82
C ILE A 93 -6.16 -0.65 -10.03
N VAL A 94 -5.76 0.27 -9.16
CA VAL A 94 -6.03 1.72 -9.32
C VAL A 94 -5.50 2.23 -10.66
N ILE A 95 -4.23 1.95 -10.97
CA ILE A 95 -3.56 2.40 -12.21
C ILE A 95 -4.26 1.86 -13.46
N ALA A 96 -4.75 0.62 -13.42
CA ALA A 96 -5.43 -0.02 -14.54
C ALA A 96 -6.91 0.43 -14.71
N ASP A 97 -7.47 1.19 -13.78
CA ASP A 97 -8.82 1.72 -13.90
C ASP A 97 -8.86 2.87 -14.92
N ARG A 98 -9.58 2.65 -16.03
CA ARG A 98 -9.73 3.61 -17.13
C ARG A 98 -10.57 4.85 -16.78
N LYS A 99 -11.32 4.82 -15.68
CA LYS A 99 -12.01 6.00 -15.15
C LYS A 99 -11.07 6.89 -14.35
N HIS A 100 -9.95 6.34 -13.88
CA HIS A 100 -8.95 7.03 -13.09
C HIS A 100 -7.82 7.59 -13.97
N ALA A 101 -7.31 6.79 -14.92
CA ALA A 101 -6.21 7.18 -15.79
C ALA A 101 -6.37 6.63 -17.23
N GLN A 102 -5.41 6.91 -18.10
CA GLN A 102 -5.27 6.25 -19.40
C GLN A 102 -4.15 5.20 -19.33
N PRO A 103 -4.42 3.98 -18.81
CA PRO A 103 -3.39 2.97 -18.64
C PRO A 103 -2.81 2.48 -19.97
N ASP A 104 -1.51 2.23 -19.96
CA ASP A 104 -0.77 1.66 -21.09
C ASP A 104 -0.65 0.13 -20.97
N SER A 105 -0.04 -0.51 -21.98
CA SER A 105 0.17 -1.97 -21.97
C SER A 105 1.07 -2.45 -20.83
N MET A 106 2.00 -1.60 -20.37
CA MET A 106 2.90 -1.92 -19.26
C MET A 106 2.15 -1.92 -17.92
N ASP A 107 1.12 -1.11 -17.77
CA ASP A 107 0.26 -1.15 -16.57
C ASP A 107 -0.48 -2.46 -16.45
N PHE A 108 -1.06 -2.96 -17.57
CA PHE A 108 -1.74 -4.25 -17.59
C PHE A 108 -0.76 -5.43 -17.40
N ALA A 109 0.45 -5.33 -17.94
CA ALA A 109 1.50 -6.32 -17.70
C ALA A 109 1.92 -6.36 -16.22
N ASN A 110 2.09 -5.18 -15.59
CA ASN A 110 2.41 -5.07 -14.17
C ASN A 110 1.25 -5.51 -13.27
N LEU A 111 0.00 -5.23 -13.65
CA LEU A 111 -1.18 -5.76 -12.97
C LEU A 111 -1.16 -7.29 -12.99
N THR A 112 -0.99 -7.90 -14.17
CA THR A 112 -0.92 -9.36 -14.31
C THR A 112 0.21 -9.95 -13.47
N ARG A 113 1.40 -9.32 -13.49
CA ARG A 113 2.56 -9.79 -12.74
C ARG A 113 2.38 -9.67 -11.23
N PHE A 114 2.01 -8.50 -10.73
CA PHE A 114 2.00 -8.20 -9.30
C PHE A 114 0.65 -8.46 -8.62
N CYS A 115 -0.36 -8.92 -9.37
CA CYS A 115 -1.61 -9.48 -8.85
C CYS A 115 -1.83 -10.94 -9.29
N GLY A 116 -0.83 -11.58 -9.90
CA GLY A 116 -0.90 -13.00 -10.25
C GLY A 116 -0.88 -13.91 -9.01
N THR A 117 -1.44 -15.12 -9.10
CA THR A 117 -1.48 -16.11 -7.99
C THR A 117 -0.11 -16.45 -7.43
N ASP A 118 0.90 -16.43 -8.29
CA ASP A 118 2.28 -16.77 -7.94
C ASP A 118 2.96 -15.66 -7.11
N TYR A 119 2.30 -14.50 -7.01
CA TYR A 119 2.83 -13.32 -6.34
C TYR A 119 1.96 -12.87 -5.15
N VAL A 120 0.62 -12.84 -5.31
CA VAL A 120 -0.37 -12.66 -4.23
C VAL A 120 -1.38 -13.80 -4.28
N ASP A 121 -1.69 -14.40 -3.14
CA ASP A 121 -2.73 -15.44 -3.03
C ASP A 121 -4.14 -14.87 -3.28
N GLU A 122 -5.13 -15.75 -3.47
CA GLU A 122 -6.51 -15.33 -3.78
C GLU A 122 -7.13 -14.44 -2.70
N LYS A 123 -6.82 -14.69 -1.42
CA LYS A 123 -7.32 -13.86 -0.32
C LYS A 123 -6.73 -12.45 -0.40
N GLY A 124 -5.43 -12.35 -0.67
CA GLY A 124 -4.71 -11.09 -0.86
C GLY A 124 -5.21 -10.33 -2.07
N LYS A 125 -5.58 -11.00 -3.18
CA LYS A 125 -6.20 -10.34 -4.34
C LYS A 125 -7.55 -9.73 -4.01
N LEU A 126 -8.39 -10.45 -3.28
CA LEU A 126 -9.69 -9.93 -2.83
C LEU A 126 -9.52 -8.72 -1.90
N ALA A 127 -8.56 -8.78 -0.98
CA ALA A 127 -8.20 -7.66 -0.12
C ALA A 127 -7.70 -6.46 -0.93
N ALA A 128 -6.78 -6.68 -1.87
CA ALA A 128 -6.25 -5.65 -2.75
C ALA A 128 -7.34 -4.98 -3.61
N ALA A 129 -8.29 -5.76 -4.14
CA ALA A 129 -9.42 -5.24 -4.89
C ALA A 129 -10.40 -4.44 -4.01
N SER A 130 -10.55 -4.80 -2.74
CA SER A 130 -11.32 -4.02 -1.77
C SER A 130 -10.62 -2.69 -1.46
N GLU A 131 -9.32 -2.75 -1.18
CA GLU A 131 -8.48 -1.58 -0.88
C GLU A 131 -8.47 -0.60 -2.06
N ALA A 132 -8.26 -1.08 -3.28
CA ALA A 132 -8.27 -0.27 -4.49
C ALA A 132 -9.57 0.51 -4.68
N LYS A 133 -10.74 -0.08 -4.33
CA LYS A 133 -12.04 0.63 -4.39
C LYS A 133 -12.11 1.79 -3.41
N VAL A 134 -11.48 1.65 -2.23
CA VAL A 134 -11.42 2.72 -1.23
C VAL A 134 -10.45 3.81 -1.71
N MET A 135 -9.26 3.41 -2.17
CA MET A 135 -8.25 4.30 -2.75
C MET A 135 -8.80 5.16 -3.88
N LEU A 136 -9.47 4.56 -4.87
CA LEU A 136 -10.08 5.28 -6.02
C LEU A 136 -11.08 6.36 -5.59
N ARG A 137 -11.70 6.23 -4.41
CA ARG A 137 -12.64 7.23 -3.88
C ARG A 137 -11.94 8.37 -3.16
N GLN A 138 -10.65 8.28 -2.86
CA GLN A 138 -9.93 9.24 -2.01
C GLN A 138 -8.73 9.88 -2.71
N ILE A 139 -8.22 9.27 -3.77
CA ILE A 139 -7.14 9.85 -4.57
C ILE A 139 -7.55 11.24 -5.10
N GLY A 140 -6.67 12.22 -4.91
CA GLY A 140 -6.85 13.60 -5.37
C GLY A 140 -7.89 14.41 -4.59
N LYS A 141 -8.31 13.95 -3.41
CA LYS A 141 -9.25 14.65 -2.52
C LYS A 141 -8.57 15.34 -1.36
#